data_AF-A0A8I0DQB7-F1
#
_entry.id   AF-A0A8I0DQB7-F1
#
_cell.length_a   1.000
_cell.length_b   1.000
_cell.length_c   1.000
_cell.angle_alpha   90.00
_cell.angle_beta   90.00
_cell.angle_gamma   90.00
#
_symmetry.space_group_name_H-M   'P 1'
#
loop_
_entity.id
_entity.type
_entity.pdbx_description
1 polymer ?
#
loop_
_entity_poly.entity_id
_entity_poly.type
_entity_poly.pdbx_seq_one_letter_code
_entity_poly.pdbx_strand_id
1 'polypeptide(L)'
;MVNSKAVVFKTDQNYTMLLVMFRFNEDDELIYMKWFNYYEKYKREKLDKLIYSDKLFFCIIDDENNKQATFECNNAIRFIIKQCSEETKGKWWSNGEFWGYAKNISSKYAHRAELFNSKF
;
A
#
# COMPACT_ATOMS: atom_id res chain seq x y z
N MET A 1 -0.37 17.66 -7.13
CA MET A 1 0.90 17.04 -6.71
C MET A 1 0.54 15.68 -6.13
N VAL A 2 1.23 14.61 -6.53
CA VAL A 2 0.85 13.28 -6.05
C VAL A 2 1.21 13.10 -4.58
N ASN A 3 0.22 12.75 -3.78
CA ASN A 3 0.36 12.41 -2.37
C ASN A 3 0.35 10.90 -2.19
N SER A 4 1.40 10.36 -1.55
CA SER A 4 1.49 8.96 -1.16
C SER A 4 1.19 8.81 0.33
N LYS A 5 0.45 7.76 0.69
CA LYS A 5 0.15 7.39 2.08
C LYS A 5 0.31 5.89 2.23
N ALA A 6 0.88 5.45 3.36
CA ALA A 6 0.91 4.05 3.74
C ALA A 6 0.29 3.89 5.12
N VAL A 7 -0.46 2.81 5.31
CA VAL A 7 -1.11 2.47 6.58
C VAL A 7 -0.77 1.03 6.92
N VAL A 8 -0.43 0.82 8.19
CA VAL A 8 -0.18 -0.51 8.75
C VAL A 8 -1.39 -0.94 9.55
N PHE A 9 -1.93 -2.11 9.22
CA PHE A 9 -2.97 -2.74 10.03
C PHE A 9 -2.38 -3.95 10.74
N LYS A 10 -2.72 -4.12 12.02
CA LYS A 10 -2.37 -5.32 12.78
C LYS A 10 -3.63 -6.15 12.99
N THR A 11 -3.53 -7.45 12.77
CA THR A 11 -4.60 -8.40 13.13
C THR A 11 -4.48 -8.77 14.60
N ASP A 12 -5.54 -9.36 15.16
CA ASP A 12 -5.56 -9.87 16.54
C ASP A 12 -4.50 -10.98 16.77
N GLN A 13 -4.02 -11.58 15.68
CA GLN A 13 -2.98 -12.61 15.68
C GLN A 13 -1.57 -12.03 15.49
N ASN A 14 -1.41 -10.70 15.58
CA ASN A 14 -0.16 -9.97 15.36
C ASN A 14 0.44 -10.14 13.95
N TYR A 15 -0.42 -10.36 12.94
CA TYR A 15 -0.02 -10.21 11.54
C TYR A 15 -0.10 -8.75 11.12
N THR A 16 0.84 -8.32 10.29
CA THR A 16 1.02 -6.94 9.83
C THR A 16 0.62 -6.84 8.36
N MET A 17 -0.28 -5.92 8.03
CA MET A 17 -0.75 -5.65 6.68
C MET A 17 -0.32 -4.27 6.24
N LEU A 18 0.22 -4.16 5.03
CA LEU A 18 0.59 -2.89 4.44
C LEU A 18 -0.40 -2.51 3.34
N LEU A 19 -1.04 -1.35 3.51
CA LEU A 19 -1.79 -0.67 2.46
C LEU A 19 -1.00 0.54 1.98
N VAL A 20 -0.76 0.65 0.68
CA VAL A 20 -0.20 1.85 0.06
C VAL A 20 -1.28 2.51 -0.80
N MET A 21 -1.36 3.83 -0.72
CA MET A 21 -2.36 4.65 -1.40
C MET A 21 -1.72 5.87 -2.07
N PHE A 22 -2.31 6.28 -3.19
CA PHE A 22 -1.91 7.45 -3.96
C PHE A 22 -3.13 8.29 -4.33
N ARG A 23 -2.98 9.61 -4.21
CA ARG A 23 -3.94 10.63 -4.65
C ARG A 23 -3.21 11.66 -5.54
N PHE A 24 -3.76 12.05 -6.68
CA PHE A 24 -3.05 12.91 -7.65
C PHE A 24 -3.14 14.41 -7.35
N ASN A 25 -4.27 14.84 -6.80
CA ASN A 25 -4.55 16.23 -6.40
C ASN A 25 -5.20 16.26 -5.02
N GLU A 26 -5.05 17.34 -4.25
CA GLU A 26 -5.43 17.38 -2.82
C GLU A 26 -6.91 17.04 -2.58
N ASP A 27 -7.78 17.39 -3.53
CA ASP A 27 -9.23 17.21 -3.48
C ASP A 27 -9.74 16.06 -4.37
N ASP A 28 -8.84 15.23 -4.90
CA ASP A 28 -9.24 14.12 -5.76
C ASP A 28 -9.90 13.00 -4.94
N GLU A 29 -11.15 12.67 -5.28
CA GLU A 29 -11.87 11.53 -4.71
C GLU A 29 -11.26 10.20 -5.16
N LEU A 30 -10.57 10.19 -6.30
CA LEU A 30 -9.98 9.01 -6.87
C LEU A 30 -8.70 8.62 -6.12
N ILE A 31 -8.81 7.59 -5.30
CA ILE A 31 -7.67 6.99 -4.59
C ILE A 31 -7.30 5.66 -5.23
N TYR A 32 -6.04 5.57 -5.65
CA TYR A 32 -5.44 4.33 -6.08
C TYR A 32 -4.78 3.68 -4.88
N MET A 33 -5.13 2.43 -4.61
CA MET A 33 -4.64 1.73 -3.44
C MET A 33 -4.27 0.29 -3.76
N LYS A 34 -3.26 -0.22 -3.04
CA LYS A 34 -2.79 -1.59 -3.19
C LYS A 34 -2.36 -2.17 -1.85
N TRP A 35 -2.90 -3.35 -1.54
CA TRP A 35 -2.47 -4.16 -0.42
C TRP A 35 -1.22 -4.97 -0.77
N PHE A 36 -0.28 -5.03 0.16
CA PHE A 36 0.97 -5.78 0.02
C PHE A 36 1.10 -6.82 1.11
N ASN A 37 1.15 -8.08 0.69
CA ASN A 37 1.50 -9.19 1.57
C ASN A 37 3.03 -9.24 1.74
N TYR A 38 3.53 -8.59 2.80
CA TYR A 38 4.98 -8.52 3.08
C TYR A 38 5.60 -9.88 3.49
N TYR A 39 4.77 -10.87 3.80
CA TYR A 39 5.23 -12.23 4.11
C TYR A 39 5.62 -13.00 2.84
N GLU A 40 5.18 -12.56 1.66
CA GLU A 40 5.64 -13.11 0.39
C GLU A 40 7.03 -12.59 0.04
N LYS A 41 8.01 -13.50 -0.02
CA LYS A 41 9.43 -13.18 -0.28
C LYS A 41 9.62 -12.23 -1.46
N TYR A 42 8.98 -12.50 -2.59
CA TYR A 42 9.10 -11.67 -3.80
C TYR A 42 8.56 -10.25 -3.61
N LYS A 43 7.41 -10.09 -2.92
CA LYS A 43 6.85 -8.78 -2.63
C LYS A 43 7.74 -8.01 -1.66
N ARG A 44 8.23 -8.68 -0.62
CA ARG A 44 9.19 -8.12 0.35
C ARG A 44 10.43 -7.57 -0.34
N GLU A 45 11.10 -8.38 -1.17
CA GLU A 45 12.33 -7.96 -1.86
C GLU A 45 12.11 -6.74 -2.76
N LYS A 46 10.93 -6.60 -3.37
CA LYS A 46 10.58 -5.42 -4.16
C LYS A 46 10.31 -4.19 -3.30
N LEU A 47 9.58 -4.35 -2.20
CA LEU A 47 9.23 -3.25 -1.30
C LEU A 47 10.44 -2.76 -0.50
N ASP A 48 11.34 -3.66 -0.08
CA ASP A 48 12.55 -3.30 0.65
C ASP A 48 13.46 -2.37 -0.17
N LYS A 49 13.46 -2.49 -1.51
CA LYS A 49 14.17 -1.54 -2.39
C LYS A 49 13.63 -0.13 -2.28
N LEU A 50 12.34 0.04 -2.00
CA LEU A 50 11.72 1.35 -1.83
C LEU A 50 12.17 2.03 -0.53
N ILE A 51 12.69 1.30 0.46
CA ILE A 51 13.18 1.92 1.72
C ILE A 51 14.32 2.90 1.44
N TYR A 52 15.17 2.57 0.48
CA TYR A 52 16.39 3.33 0.15
C TYR A 52 16.20 4.33 -1.00
N SER A 53 14.98 4.45 -1.55
CA SER A 53 14.68 5.38 -2.63
C SER A 53 14.08 6.67 -2.06
N ASP A 54 14.55 7.82 -2.52
CA ASP A 54 13.93 9.12 -2.18
C ASP A 54 12.66 9.40 -2.98
N LYS A 55 12.49 8.70 -4.11
CA LYS A 55 11.36 8.84 -5.04
C LYS A 55 10.58 7.54 -5.17
N LEU A 56 9.29 7.66 -5.42
CA LEU A 56 8.44 6.55 -5.84
C LEU A 56 7.97 6.77 -7.26
N PHE A 57 8.07 5.70 -8.05
CA PHE A 57 7.50 5.62 -9.37
C PHE A 57 6.33 4.64 -9.32
N PHE A 58 5.20 5.03 -9.88
CA PHE A 58 4.09 4.14 -10.08
C PHE A 58 3.44 4.40 -11.43
N CYS A 59 2.86 3.35 -12.00
CA CYS A 59 2.19 3.37 -13.29
C CYS A 59 0.73 2.99 -13.08
N ILE A 60 -0.16 3.82 -13.63
CA ILE A 60 -1.56 3.47 -13.82
C ILE A 60 -1.68 2.93 -15.24
N ILE A 61 -2.27 1.74 -15.36
CA ILE A 61 -2.56 1.10 -16.62
C ILE A 61 -4.08 1.04 -16.76
N ASP A 62 -4.56 1.60 -17.85
CA ASP A 62 -5.93 1.48 -18.34
C ASP A 62 -5.91 0.45 -19.46
N ASP A 63 -6.16 -0.81 -19.09
CA ASP A 63 -6.09 -1.96 -19.98
C ASP A 63 -7.16 -1.88 -21.09
N GLU A 64 -8.33 -1.29 -20.81
CA GLU A 64 -9.43 -1.18 -21.77
C GLU A 64 -9.06 -0.24 -22.93
N ASN A 65 -8.37 0.85 -22.61
CA ASN A 65 -7.95 1.84 -23.60
C ASN A 65 -6.50 1.68 -24.06
N ASN A 66 -5.78 0.66 -23.56
CA ASN A 66 -4.35 0.44 -23.77
C ASN A 66 -3.52 1.70 -23.49
N LYS A 67 -3.85 2.40 -22.40
CA LYS A 67 -3.16 3.62 -21.98
C LYS A 67 -2.38 3.38 -20.69
N GLN A 68 -1.22 4.02 -20.59
CA GLN A 68 -0.42 4.00 -19.37
C GLN A 68 0.00 5.42 -19.01
N ALA A 69 0.00 5.72 -17.71
CA ALA A 69 0.50 6.97 -17.18
C ALA A 69 1.42 6.66 -16.00
N THR A 70 2.68 7.11 -16.11
CA THR A 70 3.69 6.98 -15.06
C THR A 70 3.81 8.29 -14.31
N PHE A 71 3.94 8.18 -13.01
CA PHE A 71 4.05 9.32 -12.12
C PHE A 71 5.20 9.12 -11.15
N GLU A 72 5.75 10.25 -10.71
CA GLU A 72 6.79 10.33 -9.70
C GLU A 72 6.28 11.12 -8.49
N CYS A 73 6.61 10.67 -7.29
CA CYS A 73 6.39 11.44 -6.07
C CYS A 73 7.52 11.24 -5.06
N ASN A 74 7.59 12.11 -4.05
CA ASN A 74 8.49 11.91 -2.92
C ASN A 74 8.09 10.64 -2.16
N ASN A 75 9.08 9.87 -1.72
CA ASN A 75 8.85 8.64 -0.98
C ASN A 75 8.57 8.92 0.51
N ALA A 76 7.40 9.48 0.79
CA ALA A 76 6.95 9.76 2.15
C ALA A 76 6.67 8.47 2.97
N ILE A 77 6.50 7.32 2.29
CA ILE A 77 6.09 6.06 2.92
C ILE A 77 7.26 5.14 3.29
N ARG A 78 8.51 5.48 2.94
CA ARG A 78 9.68 4.60 3.15
C ARG A 78 9.86 4.12 4.59
N PHE A 79 9.54 4.97 5.56
CA PHE A 79 9.65 4.63 6.98
C PHE A 79 8.60 3.61 7.41
N ILE A 80 7.37 3.72 6.88
CA ILE A 80 6.30 2.76 7.12
C ILE A 80 6.65 1.40 6.49
N ILE A 81 7.20 1.40 5.27
CA ILE A 81 7.69 0.19 4.61
C ILE A 81 8.77 -0.49 5.47
N LYS A 82 9.74 0.29 5.96
CA LYS A 82 10.80 -0.23 6.85
C LYS A 82 10.23 -0.87 8.11
N GLN A 83 9.28 -0.21 8.78
CA GLN A 83 8.60 -0.76 9.94
C GLN A 83 7.91 -2.10 9.63
N CYS A 84 7.15 -2.17 8.53
CA CYS A 84 6.52 -3.44 8.12
C CYS A 84 7.55 -4.54 7.82
N SER A 85 8.67 -4.20 7.20
CA SER A 85 9.74 -5.17 6.92
C SER A 85 10.31 -5.80 8.19
N GLU A 86 10.55 -4.97 9.21
CA GLU A 86 11.05 -5.42 10.52
C GLU A 86 10.00 -6.28 11.25
N GLU A 87 8.74 -5.86 11.27
CA GLU A 87 7.65 -6.57 11.98
C GLU A 87 7.29 -7.94 11.36
N THR A 88 7.52 -8.11 10.06
CA THR A 88 7.19 -9.34 9.31
C THR A 88 8.39 -10.28 9.14
N LYS A 89 9.58 -9.88 9.60
CA LYS A 89 10.81 -10.65 9.45
C LYS A 89 10.70 -12.04 10.11
N GLY A 90 11.06 -13.07 9.36
CA GLY A 90 11.08 -14.46 9.84
C GLY A 90 9.71 -15.09 10.07
N LYS A 91 8.63 -14.36 9.78
CA LYS A 91 7.25 -14.86 9.89
C LYS A 91 6.74 -15.31 8.53
N TRP A 92 5.70 -16.13 8.56
CA TRP A 92 4.96 -16.57 7.39
C TRP A 92 3.47 -16.34 7.61
N TRP A 93 2.77 -15.97 6.53
CA TRP A 93 1.32 -15.85 6.55
C TRP A 93 0.77 -16.25 5.19
N SER A 94 -0.32 -17.02 5.17
CA SER A 94 -0.89 -17.50 3.93
C SER A 94 -1.48 -16.35 3.11
N ASN A 95 -1.34 -16.42 1.79
CA ASN A 95 -1.88 -15.40 0.90
C ASN A 95 -3.42 -15.38 0.92
N GLY A 96 -4.06 -16.54 1.08
CA GLY A 96 -5.53 -16.63 1.18
C GLY A 96 -6.09 -15.90 2.40
N GLU A 97 -5.50 -16.13 3.59
CA GLU A 97 -5.89 -15.42 4.80
C GLU A 97 -5.63 -13.92 4.68
N PHE A 98 -4.46 -13.53 4.16
CA PHE A 98 -4.12 -12.12 3.91
C PHE A 98 -5.22 -11.40 3.12
N TRP A 99 -5.66 -11.98 1.99
CA TRP A 99 -6.69 -11.35 1.15
C TRP A 99 -8.07 -11.36 1.80
N GLY A 100 -8.38 -12.38 2.61
CA GLY A 100 -9.59 -12.40 3.44
C GLY A 100 -9.66 -11.19 4.38
N TYR A 101 -8.57 -10.91 5.10
CA TYR A 101 -8.47 -9.74 5.98
C TYR A 101 -8.49 -8.43 5.21
N ALA A 102 -7.77 -8.34 4.07
CA ALA A 102 -7.70 -7.13 3.27
C ALA A 102 -9.09 -6.74 2.72
N LYS A 103 -9.88 -7.73 2.29
CA LYS A 103 -11.26 -7.56 1.87
C LYS A 103 -12.15 -7.07 3.01
N ASN A 104 -12.03 -7.68 4.20
CA ASN A 104 -12.78 -7.25 5.39
C ASN A 104 -12.49 -5.79 5.74
N ILE A 105 -11.22 -5.40 5.85
CA ILE A 105 -10.84 -4.01 6.13
C ILE A 105 -11.38 -3.06 5.06
N SER A 106 -11.19 -3.40 3.78
CA SER A 106 -11.65 -2.55 2.68
C SER A 106 -13.18 -2.37 2.67
N SER A 107 -13.94 -3.38 3.12
CA SER A 107 -15.41 -3.31 3.19
C SER A 107 -15.96 -2.39 4.29
N LYS A 108 -15.12 -1.98 5.25
CA LYS A 108 -15.52 -1.07 6.34
C LYS A 108 -15.60 0.40 5.91
N TYR A 109 -15.04 0.74 4.75
CA TYR A 109 -14.99 2.10 4.23
C TYR A 109 -15.86 2.18 2.98
N ALA A 110 -16.84 3.09 2.98
CA ALA A 110 -17.72 3.28 1.83
C ALA A 110 -16.95 3.86 0.64
N HIS A 111 -16.00 4.76 0.93
CA HIS A 111 -15.17 5.42 -0.07
C HIS A 111 -13.69 5.32 0.27
N ARG A 112 -12.83 5.08 -0.73
CA ARG A 112 -11.37 5.03 -0.52
C ARG A 112 -10.81 6.37 -0.05
N ALA A 113 -11.46 7.48 -0.41
CA ALA A 113 -11.10 8.82 0.06
C ALA A 113 -11.24 8.96 1.58
N GLU A 114 -12.26 8.34 2.19
CA GLU A 114 -12.46 8.30 3.63
C GLU A 114 -11.27 7.60 4.32
N LEU A 115 -10.89 6.43 3.80
CA LEU A 115 -9.72 5.68 4.27
C LEU A 115 -8.43 6.51 4.11
N PHE A 116 -8.25 7.20 2.99
CA PHE A 116 -7.10 8.05 2.76
C PHE A 116 -7.02 9.25 3.72
N ASN A 117 -8.16 9.86 4.06
CA ASN A 117 -8.23 11.05 4.92
C ASN A 117 -8.24 10.73 6.43
N SER A 118 -8.50 9.48 6.81
CA SER A 118 -8.53 9.06 8.21
C SER A 118 -7.18 9.24 8.92
N LYS A 119 -7.23 9.51 10.23
CA LYS A 119 -6.05 9.64 11.10
C LYS A 119 -5.76 8.26 11.71
N PHE A 120 -4.76 7.56 11.17
CA PHE A 120 -4.22 6.31 11.71
C PHE A 120 -2.99 6.59 12.57
#